data_AF-K1SJM2-F1
#
_entry.id   AF-K1SJM2-F1
#
_cell.length_a   1.000
_cell.length_b   1.000
_cell.length_c   1.000
_cell.angle_alpha   90.00
_cell.angle_beta   90.00
_cell.angle_gamma   90.00
#
_symmetry.space_group_name_H-M   'P 1'
#
loop_
_entity.id
_entity.type
_entity.pdbx_description
1 polymer ?
#
loop_
_entity_poly.entity_id
_entity_poly.type
_entity_poly.pdbx_seq_one_letter_code
_entity_poly.pdbx_strand_id
1 'polypeptide(L)'
;MKTVDVFVHPSIREGLGIAAIEAMSAGLPIITSNVQGIVDYSKNDLTGYCLDPNDVQGFTNALKTVINNKELRTKMGHYNIEASKKYDISNSCVQVESIINAILAKS
;
A
#
# COMPACT_ATOMS: atom_id res chain seq x y z
N MET A 1 -3.38 9.46 10.79
CA MET A 1 -4.54 8.67 10.34
C MET A 1 -5.15 7.79 11.44
N LYS A 2 -5.24 8.22 12.72
CA LYS A 2 -5.75 7.35 13.82
C LYS A 2 -7.28 7.32 13.98
N THR A 3 -8.02 8.05 13.15
CA THR A 3 -9.49 8.22 13.24
C THR A 3 -10.24 7.64 12.04
N VAL A 4 -9.55 6.87 11.19
CA VAL A 4 -10.09 6.33 9.93
C VAL A 4 -10.03 4.80 10.00
N ASP A 5 -11.04 4.11 9.46
CA ASP A 5 -11.10 2.64 9.43
C ASP A 5 -10.48 2.00 8.18
N VAL A 6 -10.49 2.71 7.05
CA VAL A 6 -10.04 2.20 5.74
C VAL A 6 -9.60 3.35 4.86
N PHE A 7 -8.56 3.15 4.05
CA PHE A 7 -8.10 4.12 3.06
C PHE A 7 -8.49 3.65 1.66
N VAL A 8 -9.06 4.55 0.84
CA VAL A 8 -9.49 4.25 -0.53
C VAL A 8 -8.76 5.17 -1.51
N HIS A 9 -8.15 4.60 -2.53
CA HIS A 9 -7.32 5.30 -3.50
C HIS A 9 -7.59 4.82 -4.94
N PRO A 10 -8.71 5.25 -5.56
CA PRO A 10 -9.14 4.82 -6.88
C PRO A 10 -8.42 5.64 -7.98
N SER A 11 -7.08 5.68 -7.95
CA SER A 11 -6.32 6.46 -8.92
C SER A 11 -6.32 5.80 -10.31
N ILE A 12 -6.36 6.60 -11.37
CA ILE A 12 -6.23 6.14 -12.76
C ILE A 12 -4.75 6.03 -13.17
N ARG A 13 -3.89 6.84 -12.56
CA ARG A 13 -2.45 6.90 -12.85
C ARG A 13 -1.70 7.34 -11.61
N GLU A 14 -0.73 6.54 -11.18
CA GLU A 14 -0.02 6.77 -9.93
C GLU A 14 1.37 6.12 -9.98
N GLY A 15 2.42 6.83 -9.58
CA GLY A 15 3.77 6.28 -9.59
C GLY A 15 3.91 5.17 -8.56
N LEU A 16 4.28 5.55 -7.33
CA LEU A 16 4.37 4.62 -6.21
C LEU A 16 3.16 4.74 -5.26
N GLY A 17 2.39 5.84 -5.27
CA GLY A 17 1.25 5.96 -4.38
C GLY A 17 1.62 6.06 -2.90
N ILE A 18 2.51 7.00 -2.56
CA ILE A 18 3.02 7.21 -1.19
C ILE A 18 1.90 7.31 -0.15
N ALA A 19 0.77 7.97 -0.48
CA ALA A 19 -0.37 8.10 0.43
C ALA A 19 -0.94 6.74 0.87
N ALA A 20 -0.93 5.73 0.00
CA ALA A 20 -1.36 4.38 0.37
C ALA A 20 -0.33 3.69 1.27
N ILE A 21 0.96 3.90 1.05
CA ILE A 21 2.03 3.39 1.92
C ILE A 21 1.95 4.06 3.31
N GLU A 22 1.65 5.36 3.39
CA GLU A 22 1.41 6.05 4.66
C GLU A 22 0.19 5.46 5.40
N ALA A 23 -0.88 5.16 4.66
CA ALA A 23 -2.04 4.47 5.22
C ALA A 23 -1.69 3.06 5.74
N MET A 24 -0.85 2.32 5.01
CA MET A 24 -0.35 1.02 5.46
C MET A 24 0.46 1.14 6.76
N SER A 25 1.39 2.11 6.82
CA SER A 25 2.19 2.40 8.02
C SER A 25 1.34 2.84 9.22
N ALA A 26 0.16 3.42 8.97
CA ALA A 26 -0.83 3.73 9.99
C ALA A 26 -1.68 2.52 10.42
N GLY A 27 -1.47 1.34 9.83
CA GLY A 27 -2.22 0.12 10.11
C GLY A 27 -3.62 0.10 9.52
N LEU A 28 -3.84 0.79 8.40
CA LEU A 28 -5.14 0.78 7.72
C LEU A 28 -5.16 -0.26 6.60
N PRO A 29 -6.28 -0.99 6.41
CA PRO A 29 -6.53 -1.66 5.14
C PRO A 29 -6.61 -0.62 4.01
N ILE A 30 -6.08 -1.00 2.84
CA ILE A 30 -6.07 -0.15 1.64
C ILE A 30 -6.93 -0.74 0.53
N ILE A 31 -7.79 0.06 -0.07
CA ILE A 31 -8.56 -0.30 -1.27
C ILE A 31 -8.06 0.60 -2.39
N THR A 32 -7.32 0.04 -3.35
CA THR A 32 -6.58 0.81 -4.34
C THR A 32 -6.88 0.33 -5.75
N SER A 33 -6.58 1.18 -6.74
CA SER A 33 -6.53 0.73 -8.13
C SER A 33 -5.29 -0.14 -8.40
N ASN A 34 -5.37 -1.04 -9.37
CA ASN A 34 -4.31 -1.95 -9.80
C ASN A 34 -3.38 -1.33 -10.85
N VAL A 35 -2.87 -0.12 -10.59
CA VAL A 35 -2.08 0.66 -11.55
C VAL A 35 -0.62 0.79 -11.11
N GLN A 36 0.31 0.63 -12.07
CA GLN A 36 1.72 1.03 -11.93
C GLN A 36 2.34 0.52 -10.61
N GLY A 37 3.04 1.35 -9.83
CA GLY A 37 3.73 0.91 -8.61
C GLY A 37 2.79 0.53 -7.46
N ILE A 38 1.48 0.79 -7.56
CA ILE A 38 0.52 0.35 -6.55
C ILE A 38 0.46 -1.18 -6.46
N VAL A 39 0.61 -1.88 -7.59
CA VAL A 39 0.52 -3.34 -7.63
C VAL A 39 1.67 -4.03 -6.89
N ASP A 40 2.75 -3.32 -6.58
CA ASP A 40 3.92 -3.87 -5.88
C ASP A 40 3.61 -4.15 -4.41
N TYR A 41 2.78 -3.32 -3.76
CA TYR A 41 2.39 -3.48 -2.36
C TYR A 41 0.92 -3.80 -2.15
N SER A 42 0.01 -3.41 -3.04
CA SER A 42 -1.42 -3.68 -2.87
C SER A 42 -1.75 -5.11 -3.29
N LYS A 43 -2.01 -5.98 -2.32
CA LYS A 43 -2.29 -7.41 -2.50
C LYS A 43 -3.67 -7.75 -1.92
N ASN A 44 -4.54 -8.30 -2.79
CA ASN A 44 -5.87 -8.74 -2.41
C ASN A 44 -5.83 -9.66 -1.17
N ASP A 45 -6.75 -9.41 -0.24
CA ASP A 45 -6.96 -10.14 1.02
C ASP A 45 -5.80 -10.08 2.04
N LEU A 46 -4.66 -9.47 1.69
CA LEU A 46 -3.52 -9.24 2.59
C LEU A 46 -3.47 -7.79 3.05
N THR A 47 -3.34 -6.87 2.11
CA THR A 47 -3.29 -5.43 2.41
C THR A 47 -4.66 -4.76 2.37
N GLY A 48 -5.63 -5.43 1.74
CA GLY A 48 -6.95 -4.91 1.41
C GLY A 48 -7.37 -5.39 0.03
N TYR A 49 -7.70 -4.48 -0.87
CA TYR A 49 -8.17 -4.81 -2.22
C TYR A 49 -7.47 -3.97 -3.29
N CYS A 50 -7.12 -4.60 -4.41
CA CYS A 50 -6.44 -4.03 -5.56
C CYS A 50 -7.30 -4.32 -6.80
N LEU A 51 -7.98 -3.30 -7.30
CA LEU A 51 -9.11 -3.41 -8.22
C LEU A 51 -8.86 -2.63 -9.51
N ASP A 52 -9.59 -2.95 -10.59
CA ASP A 52 -9.56 -2.12 -11.79
C ASP A 52 -10.08 -0.70 -11.47
N PRO A 53 -9.41 0.38 -11.91
CA PRO A 53 -9.82 1.75 -11.60
C PRO A 53 -11.23 2.10 -12.08
N ASN A 54 -11.78 1.36 -13.05
CA ASN A 54 -13.14 1.56 -13.55
C ASN A 54 -14.17 0.65 -12.87
N ASP A 55 -13.75 -0.26 -11.97
CA ASP A 55 -14.63 -1.20 -11.29
C ASP A 55 -15.30 -0.59 -10.05
N VAL A 56 -16.22 0.34 -10.28
CA VAL A 56 -17.01 1.00 -9.23
C VAL A 56 -17.70 -0.01 -8.31
N GLN A 57 -18.17 -1.12 -8.87
CA GLN A 57 -18.87 -2.16 -8.11
C GLN A 57 -17.91 -2.93 -7.20
N GLY A 58 -16.72 -3.26 -7.69
CA GLY A 58 -15.64 -3.85 -6.91
C GLY A 58 -15.23 -2.96 -5.74
N PHE A 59 -15.01 -1.67 -5.97
CA PHE A 59 -14.68 -0.72 -4.90
C PHE A 59 -15.79 -0.65 -3.85
N THR A 60 -17.04 -0.61 -4.29
CA THR A 60 -18.21 -0.59 -3.40
C THR A 60 -18.29 -1.86 -2.54
N ASN A 61 -18.08 -3.02 -3.15
CA ASN A 61 -18.12 -4.31 -2.47
C ASN A 61 -16.96 -4.45 -1.48
N ALA A 62 -15.75 -4.12 -1.90
CA ALA A 62 -14.56 -4.10 -1.05
C ALA A 62 -14.77 -3.20 0.17
N LEU A 63 -15.28 -1.97 -0.04
CA LEU A 63 -15.53 -1.04 1.04
C LEU A 63 -16.55 -1.59 2.05
N LYS A 64 -17.66 -2.17 1.57
CA LYS A 64 -18.67 -2.81 2.44
C LYS A 64 -18.09 -3.98 3.23
N THR A 65 -17.28 -4.82 2.60
CA THR A 65 -16.63 -5.95 3.27
C THR A 65 -15.72 -5.47 4.40
N VAL A 66 -14.86 -4.48 4.12
CA VAL A 66 -13.89 -3.96 5.08
C VAL A 66 -14.59 -3.23 6.24
N ILE A 67 -15.58 -2.37 5.96
CA ILE A 67 -16.29 -1.61 7.00
C ILE A 67 -17.11 -2.53 7.93
N ASN A 68 -17.69 -3.61 7.42
CA ASN A 68 -18.53 -4.50 8.21
C ASN A 68 -17.75 -5.60 8.95
N ASN A 69 -16.45 -5.74 8.70
CA ASN A 69 -15.64 -6.79 9.31
C ASN A 69 -14.42 -6.22 10.07
N LYS A 70 -14.59 -5.97 11.37
CA LYS A 70 -13.55 -5.41 12.25
C LYS A 70 -12.32 -6.32 12.38
N GLU A 71 -12.54 -7.65 12.42
CA GLU A 71 -11.43 -8.62 12.51
C GLU A 71 -10.57 -8.56 11.26
N LEU A 72 -11.20 -8.54 10.08
CA LEU A 72 -10.53 -8.38 8.80
C LEU A 72 -9.70 -7.09 8.74
N ARG A 73 -10.26 -5.95 9.18
CA ARG A 73 -9.53 -4.68 9.25
C ARG A 73 -8.29 -4.78 10.13
N THR A 74 -8.42 -5.42 11.28
CA THR A 74 -7.32 -5.57 12.25
C THR A 74 -6.22 -6.44 11.66
N LYS A 75 -6.58 -7.55 11.00
CA LYS A 75 -5.64 -8.45 10.33
C LYS A 75 -4.89 -7.77 9.19
N MET A 76 -5.61 -7.09 8.30
CA MET A 76 -5.02 -6.33 7.19
C MET A 76 -4.14 -5.19 7.70
N GLY A 77 -4.59 -4.48 8.73
CA GLY A 77 -3.83 -3.39 9.36
C GLY A 77 -2.50 -3.85 9.94
N HIS A 78 -2.47 -4.96 10.69
CA HIS A 78 -1.22 -5.53 11.20
C HIS A 78 -0.29 -5.97 10.08
N TYR A 79 -0.81 -6.62 9.04
CA TYR A 79 -0.01 -7.00 7.88
C TYR A 79 0.60 -5.76 7.20
N ASN A 80 -0.19 -4.69 7.05
CA ASN A 80 0.22 -3.46 6.40
C ASN A 80 1.33 -2.71 7.14
N ILE A 81 1.32 -2.68 8.48
CA ILE A 81 2.40 -2.10 9.28
C ILE A 81 3.72 -2.81 8.99
N GLU A 82 3.70 -4.14 8.92
CA GLU A 82 4.92 -4.91 8.63
C GLU A 82 5.36 -4.76 7.18
N ALA A 83 4.43 -4.83 6.24
CA ALA A 83 4.71 -4.70 4.81
C ALA A 83 5.23 -3.30 4.43
N SER A 84 4.77 -2.24 5.10
CA SER A 84 5.17 -0.87 4.78
C SER A 84 6.62 -0.56 5.18
N LYS A 85 7.19 -1.28 6.16
CA LYS A 85 8.60 -1.11 6.58
C LYS A 85 9.59 -1.25 5.43
N LYS A 86 9.28 -2.05 4.42
CA LYS A 86 10.10 -2.18 3.20
C LYS A 86 10.32 -0.81 2.51
N TYR A 87 9.37 0.09 2.62
CA TYR A 87 9.36 1.42 2.01
C TYR A 87 9.84 2.52 2.95
N ASP A 88 10.37 2.16 4.13
CA ASP A 88 10.98 3.13 5.04
C ASP A 88 12.15 3.84 4.36
N ILE A 89 12.31 5.13 4.67
CA ILE A 89 13.34 5.97 4.09
C ILE A 89 14.75 5.42 4.38
N SER A 90 14.96 4.82 5.56
CA SER A 90 16.25 4.21 5.92
C SER A 90 16.65 3.10 4.95
N ASN A 91 15.70 2.25 4.56
CA ASN A 91 15.93 1.17 3.61
C ASN A 91 16.22 1.70 2.20
N SER A 92 15.53 2.77 1.79
CA SER A 92 15.75 3.41 0.50
C SER A 92 17.15 4.05 0.43
N CYS A 93 17.57 4.74 1.50
CA CYS A 93 18.91 5.32 1.60
C CYS A 93 20.02 4.28 1.47
N VAL A 94 19.90 3.15 2.19
CA VAL A 94 20.88 2.05 2.14
C VAL A 94 21.03 1.50 0.71
N GLN A 95 19.92 1.32 -0.01
CA GLN A 95 19.96 0.81 -1.38
C GLN A 95 20.62 1.81 -2.34
N VAL A 96 20.27 3.10 -2.24
CA VAL A 96 20.88 4.15 -3.07
C VAL A 96 22.38 4.27 -2.80
N GLU A 97 22.79 4.27 -1.54
CA GLU A 97 24.20 4.33 -1.15
C GLU A 97 24.99 3.13 -1.69
N SER A 98 24.42 1.93 -1.59
CA SER A 98 25.02 0.71 -2.13
C SER A 98 25.26 0.81 -3.65
N ILE A 99 24.30 1.34 -4.39
CA ILE A 99 24.41 1.55 -5.84
C ILE A 99 25.52 2.56 -6.16
N ILE A 100 25.56 3.69 -5.46
CA ILE A 100 26.58 4.73 -5.64
C ILE A 100 27.98 4.14 -5.39
N ASN A 101 28.16 3.42 -4.27
CA ASN A 101 29.43 2.79 -3.93
C ASN A 101 29.86 1.75 -4.97
N ALA A 102 28.92 0.99 -5.53
CA ALA A 102 29.20 0.01 -6.59
C ALA A 102 29.64 0.66 -7.92
N ILE A 103 29.13 1.86 -8.24
CA ILE A 103 29.55 2.62 -9.41
C ILE A 103 30.97 3.18 -9.20
N LEU A 104 31.24 3.74 -8.02
CA LEU A 104 32.56 4.28 -7.68
C LEU A 104 33.65 3.21 -7.65
N ALA A 105 33.33 2.00 -7.18
CA ALA A 105 34.29 0.88 -7.14
C ALA A 105 34.65 0.30 -8.53
N LYS A 106 33.93 0.68 -9.59
CA LYS A 106 34.19 0.27 -10.98
C LYS A 106 34.91 1.34 -11.81
N SER A 107 35.17 2.52 -11.22
CA SER A 107 35.91 3.62 -11.83
C SER A 107 37.36 3.63 -11.34
#